data_AF-A0A0F9QJ31-F1
#
_entry.id   AF-A0A0F9QJ31-F1
#
_cell.length_a   1.000
_cell.length_b   1.000
_cell.length_c   1.000
_cell.angle_alpha   90.00
_cell.angle_beta   90.00
_cell.angle_gamma   90.00
#
_symmetry.space_group_name_H-M   'P 1'
#
loop_
_entity.id
_entity.type
_entity.pdbx_description
1 polymer ?
#
loop_
_entity_poly.entity_id
_entity_poly.type
_entity_poly.pdbx_seq_one_letter_code
_entity_poly.pdbx_strand_id
1 'polypeptide(L)'
;MNKLLVLVLVTFTTFANGQNNPNIYKIIDSVSAERIEVDVSKLVSFGTRHTLSDTVSQKRGIGAARRWIKSEFETISKDCNGCLEVSFQKNLIRKG
;
A
#
# COMPACT_ATOMS: atom_id res chain seq x y z
N MET A 1 47.39 8.69 -28.67
CA MET A 1 46.02 8.14 -28.70
C MET A 1 45.68 7.27 -27.48
N ASN A 2 46.50 6.29 -27.11
CA ASN A 2 46.17 5.35 -26.02
C ASN A 2 45.94 6.01 -24.64
N LYS A 3 46.66 7.09 -24.29
CA LYS A 3 46.46 7.79 -23.01
C LYS A 3 45.12 8.54 -22.92
N LEU A 4 44.61 9.04 -24.06
CA LEU A 4 43.31 9.73 -24.13
C LEU A 4 42.17 8.72 -24.01
N LEU A 5 42.32 7.55 -24.64
CA LEU A 5 41.36 6.45 -24.56
C LEU A 5 41.21 5.91 -23.13
N VAL A 6 42.33 5.77 -22.40
CA VAL A 6 42.33 5.34 -20.99
C VAL A 6 41.65 6.38 -20.09
N LEU A 7 41.88 7.68 -20.33
CA LEU A 7 41.25 8.76 -19.56
C LEU A 7 39.72 8.76 -19.72
N VAL A 8 39.23 8.53 -20.94
CA VAL A 8 37.79 8.45 -21.25
C VAL A 8 37.15 7.20 -20.61
N LEU A 9 37.88 6.08 -20.56
CA LEU A 9 37.37 4.85 -19.94
C LEU A 9 37.20 5.00 -18.42
N VAL A 10 38.14 5.67 -17.76
CA VAL A 10 38.11 5.90 -16.30
C VAL A 10 36.95 6.83 -15.92
N THR A 11 36.71 7.91 -16.68
CA THR A 11 35.59 8.82 -16.40
C THR A 11 34.24 8.19 -16.66
N PHE A 12 34.11 7.23 -17.58
CA PHE A 12 32.85 6.53 -17.82
C PHE A 12 32.41 5.67 -16.61
N THR A 13 33.35 5.09 -15.87
CA THR A 13 33.03 4.24 -14.71
C THR A 13 32.46 5.02 -13.51
N THR A 14 32.74 6.32 -13.39
CA THR A 14 32.23 7.15 -12.28
C THR A 14 30.77 7.57 -12.44
N PHE A 15 30.16 7.39 -13.61
CA PHE A 15 28.74 7.70 -13.86
C PHE A 15 27.81 6.51 -13.64
N ALA A 16 28.35 5.31 -13.35
CA ALA A 16 27.58 4.11 -13.09
C ALA A 16 27.22 3.95 -11.60
N ASN A 17 26.56 4.95 -11.01
CA ASN A 17 25.94 4.79 -9.69
C ASN A 17 24.47 4.37 -9.89
N GLY A 18 24.13 3.14 -9.52
CA GLY A 18 22.74 2.66 -9.55
C GLY A 18 21.86 3.43 -8.55
N GLN A 19 20.56 3.57 -8.85
CA GLN A 19 19.61 4.23 -7.95
C GLN A 19 19.36 3.38 -6.69
N ASN A 20 20.12 3.61 -5.64
CA ASN A 20 19.87 3.09 -4.30
C ASN A 20 19.11 4.15 -3.49
N ASN A 21 17.77 4.11 -3.50
CA ASN A 21 17.00 4.99 -2.63
C ASN A 21 17.03 4.44 -1.19
N PRO A 22 17.75 5.07 -0.24
CA PRO A 22 17.89 4.55 1.12
C PRO A 22 16.56 4.51 1.88
N ASN A 23 15.52 5.22 1.42
CA ASN A 23 14.20 5.17 2.03
C ASN A 23 13.50 3.82 1.85
N ILE A 24 13.85 3.03 0.83
CA ILE A 24 13.22 1.72 0.61
C ILE A 24 13.52 0.77 1.77
N TYR A 25 14.75 0.75 2.27
CA TYR A 25 15.11 -0.10 3.41
C TYR A 25 14.37 0.31 4.69
N LYS A 26 14.19 1.62 4.92
CA LYS A 26 13.38 2.12 6.05
C LYS A 26 11.92 1.66 5.97
N ILE A 27 11.33 1.66 4.78
CA ILE A 27 9.97 1.17 4.56
C ILE A 27 9.90 -0.34 4.88
N ILE A 28 10.85 -1.13 4.38
CA ILE A 28 10.93 -2.57 4.65
C ILE A 28 11.07 -2.83 6.15
N ASP A 29 11.99 -2.14 6.83
CA ASP A 29 12.25 -2.31 8.27
C ASP A 29 11.04 -1.91 9.13
N SER A 30 10.16 -1.05 8.61
CA SER A 30 8.93 -0.64 9.30
C SER A 30 7.76 -1.63 9.19
N VAL A 31 7.87 -2.66 8.35
CA VAL A 31 6.83 -3.68 8.21
C VAL A 31 6.70 -4.48 9.50
N SER A 32 5.47 -4.62 9.99
CA SER A 32 5.17 -5.36 11.22
C SER A 32 4.29 -6.57 10.92
N ALA A 33 4.82 -7.77 11.17
CA ALA A 33 4.06 -9.01 11.04
C ALA A 33 2.85 -9.05 11.98
N GLU A 34 3.00 -8.54 13.21
CA GLU A 34 1.93 -8.52 14.19
C GLU A 34 0.77 -7.60 13.78
N ARG A 35 1.05 -6.41 13.23
CA ARG A 35 0.00 -5.54 12.66
C ARG A 35 -0.77 -6.28 11.55
N ILE A 36 -0.06 -6.97 10.66
CA ILE A 36 -0.69 -7.72 9.56
C ILE A 36 -1.61 -8.82 10.11
N GLU A 37 -1.18 -9.54 11.14
CA GLU A 37 -1.99 -10.59 11.77
C GLU A 37 -3.27 -10.03 12.40
N VAL A 38 -3.18 -8.87 13.09
CA VAL A 38 -4.34 -8.18 13.65
C VAL A 38 -5.36 -7.81 12.56
N ASP A 39 -4.88 -7.23 11.45
CA ASP A 39 -5.73 -6.84 10.32
C ASP A 39 -6.40 -8.06 9.66
N VAL A 40 -5.64 -9.13 9.45
CA VAL A 40 -6.15 -10.40 8.88
C VAL A 40 -7.21 -11.00 9.80
N SER A 41 -6.93 -11.08 11.10
CA SER A 41 -7.86 -11.62 12.11
C SER A 41 -9.15 -10.80 12.15
N LYS A 42 -9.03 -9.46 12.07
CA LYS A 42 -10.17 -8.57 12.01
C LYS A 42 -11.00 -8.79 10.75
N LEU A 43 -10.37 -8.89 9.58
CA LEU A 43 -11.04 -9.15 8.31
C LEU A 43 -11.76 -10.51 8.27
N VAL A 44 -11.17 -11.54 8.89
CA VAL A 44 -11.79 -12.87 9.03
C VAL A 44 -12.99 -12.82 9.98
N SER A 45 -12.92 -12.03 11.06
CA SER A 45 -13.98 -11.94 12.07
C SER A 45 -15.35 -11.47 11.52
N PHE A 46 -15.39 -10.80 10.38
CA PHE A 46 -16.65 -10.42 9.72
C PHE A 46 -17.43 -11.61 9.13
N GLY A 47 -16.81 -12.80 9.10
CA GLY A 47 -17.41 -14.08 8.71
C GLY A 47 -17.64 -14.28 7.21
N THR A 48 -17.88 -13.22 6.44
CA THR A 48 -17.84 -13.24 4.97
C THR A 48 -17.50 -11.85 4.41
N ARG A 49 -16.81 -11.84 3.28
CA ARG A 49 -16.48 -10.64 2.48
C ARG A 49 -16.97 -10.77 1.03
N HIS A 50 -17.92 -11.68 0.80
CA HIS A 50 -18.51 -11.86 -0.53
C HIS A 50 -19.29 -10.61 -0.94
N THR A 51 -19.15 -10.17 -2.20
CA THR A 51 -19.74 -8.91 -2.70
C THR A 51 -21.27 -8.90 -2.66
N LEU A 52 -21.91 -10.08 -2.71
CA LEU A 52 -23.36 -10.26 -2.58
C LEU A 52 -23.86 -10.44 -1.13
N SER A 53 -22.98 -10.36 -0.12
CA SER A 53 -23.39 -10.50 1.28
C SER A 53 -24.03 -9.22 1.83
N ASP A 54 -24.59 -9.30 3.04
CA ASP A 54 -25.25 -8.17 3.69
C ASP A 54 -24.35 -6.92 3.77
N THR A 55 -24.97 -5.78 3.47
CA THR A 55 -24.33 -4.46 3.45
C THR A 55 -24.73 -3.57 4.62
N VAL A 56 -25.82 -3.93 5.32
CA VAL A 56 -26.42 -3.12 6.37
C VAL A 56 -25.86 -3.49 7.74
N SER A 57 -25.64 -4.78 8.02
CA SER A 57 -25.07 -5.22 9.30
C SER A 57 -23.77 -4.50 9.63
N GLN A 58 -23.66 -4.07 10.89
CA GLN A 58 -22.47 -3.43 11.44
C GLN A 58 -21.41 -4.42 11.93
N LYS A 59 -21.75 -5.71 12.00
CA LYS A 59 -20.89 -6.74 12.62
C LYS A 59 -20.47 -7.85 11.67
N ARG A 60 -21.25 -8.15 10.64
CA ARG A 60 -21.04 -9.29 9.73
C ARG A 60 -21.16 -8.82 8.26
N GLY A 61 -20.43 -9.48 7.37
CA GLY A 61 -20.58 -9.29 5.93
C GLY A 61 -19.75 -8.15 5.33
N ILE A 62 -19.92 -7.96 4.02
CA ILE A 62 -19.13 -7.01 3.22
C ILE A 62 -19.34 -5.56 3.63
N GLY A 63 -20.54 -5.21 4.11
CA GLY A 63 -20.84 -3.85 4.60
C GLY A 63 -19.95 -3.45 5.77
N ALA A 64 -19.92 -4.30 6.81
CA ALA A 64 -19.10 -4.09 8.00
C ALA A 64 -17.60 -4.03 7.63
N ALA A 65 -17.13 -4.98 6.81
CA ALA A 65 -15.73 -5.04 6.40
C ALA A 65 -15.29 -3.77 5.63
N ARG A 66 -16.09 -3.28 4.68
CA ARG A 66 -15.75 -2.08 3.89
C ARG A 66 -15.69 -0.82 4.74
N ARG A 67 -16.61 -0.67 5.70
CA ARG A 67 -16.59 0.49 6.62
C ARG A 67 -15.37 0.45 7.53
N TRP A 68 -15.00 -0.73 8.02
CA TRP A 68 -13.78 -0.89 8.80
C TRP A 68 -12.52 -0.57 7.99
N ILE A 69 -12.38 -1.10 6.76
CA ILE A 69 -11.24 -0.77 5.89
C ILE A 69 -11.14 0.75 5.66
N LYS A 70 -12.28 1.41 5.40
CA LYS A 70 -12.30 2.87 5.24
C LYS A 70 -11.78 3.58 6.50
N SER A 71 -12.19 3.16 7.71
CA SER A 71 -11.71 3.78 8.95
C SER A 71 -10.23 3.54 9.22
N GLU A 72 -9.67 2.40 8.81
CA GLU A 72 -8.22 2.16 8.88
C GLU A 72 -7.46 3.13 7.96
N PHE A 73 -7.91 3.31 6.71
CA PHE A 73 -7.30 4.30 5.82
C PHE A 73 -7.43 5.74 6.33
N GLU A 74 -8.56 6.10 6.95
CA GLU A 74 -8.74 7.42 7.57
C GLU A 74 -7.78 7.62 8.75
N THR A 75 -7.58 6.58 9.57
CA THR A 75 -6.59 6.59 10.66
C THR A 75 -5.18 6.77 10.12
N ILE A 76 -4.79 5.98 9.11
CA ILE A 76 -3.48 6.11 8.44
C ILE A 76 -3.27 7.52 7.86
N SER A 77 -4.30 8.08 7.21
CA SER A 77 -4.25 9.44 6.68
C SER A 77 -4.01 10.45 7.80
N LYS A 78 -4.73 10.32 8.92
CA LYS A 78 -4.56 11.19 10.08
C LYS A 78 -3.15 11.12 10.65
N ASP A 79 -2.58 9.92 10.75
CA ASP A 79 -1.23 9.68 11.28
C ASP A 79 -0.13 10.31 10.40
N CYS A 80 -0.40 10.52 9.11
CA CYS A 80 0.47 11.22 8.18
C CYS A 80 0.02 12.66 7.87
N ASN A 81 -0.74 13.30 8.77
CA ASN A 81 -1.22 14.69 8.64
C ASN A 81 -2.12 14.94 7.40
N GLY A 82 -2.98 14.00 7.06
CA GLY A 82 -3.94 14.12 5.96
C GLY A 82 -3.34 13.81 4.59
N CYS A 83 -2.31 12.96 4.51
CA CYS A 83 -1.61 12.67 3.25
C CYS A 83 -2.43 11.83 2.25
N LEU A 84 -3.57 11.27 2.65
CA LEU A 84 -4.43 10.45 1.79
C LEU A 84 -5.83 11.05 1.64
N GLU A 85 -6.35 11.03 0.42
CA GLU A 85 -7.80 11.15 0.15
C GLU A 85 -8.44 9.76 0.29
N VAL A 86 -9.44 9.63 1.16
CA VAL A 86 -10.09 8.34 1.44
C VAL A 86 -11.56 8.38 1.03
N SER A 87 -11.93 7.54 0.07
CA SER A 87 -13.30 7.47 -0.45
C SER A 87 -13.71 6.03 -0.81
N PHE A 88 -15.01 5.79 -0.96
CA PHE A 88 -15.48 4.50 -1.47
C PHE A 88 -15.43 4.48 -2.99
N GLN A 89 -14.73 3.49 -3.56
CA GLN A 89 -14.85 3.19 -4.98
C GLN A 89 -16.24 2.61 -5.28
N LYS A 90 -16.94 3.22 -6.22
CA LYS A 90 -18.28 2.81 -6.68
C LYS A 90 -18.26 2.66 -8.19
N ASN A 91 -18.57 1.46 -8.69
CA ASN A 91 -18.78 1.20 -10.10
C ASN A 91 -20.24 0.83 -10.31
N LEU A 92 -20.94 1.58 -11.17
CA LEU A 92 -22.30 1.23 -11.60
C LEU A 92 -22.19 0.43 -12.90
N ILE A 93 -22.50 -0.87 -12.84
CA ILE A 93 -22.64 -1.69 -14.05
C ILE A 93 -24.09 -1.57 -14.51
N ARG A 94 -24.29 -1.03 -15.72
CA ARG A 94 -25.62 -0.94 -16.33
C ARG A 94 -26.13 -2.36 -16.60
N LYS A 95 -27.42 -2.58 -16.36
CA LYS A 95 -28.08 -3.83 -16.75
C LYS A 95 -28.00 -3.97 -18.28
N GLY A 96 -27.53 -5.12 -18.76
CA GLY A 96 -27.56 -5.48 -20.18
C GLY A 96 -28.96 -5.82 -20.67
#